data_AF-K9PR80-F1
#
_entry.id   AF-K9PR80-F1
#
_cell.length_a   1.000
_cell.length_b   1.000
_cell.length_c   1.000
_cell.angle_alpha   90.00
_cell.angle_beta   90.00
_cell.angle_gamma   90.00
#
_symmetry.space_group_name_H-M   'P 1'
#
loop_
_entity.id
_entity.type
_entity.pdbx_description
1 polymer ?
#
loop_
_entity_poly.entity_id
_entity_poly.type
_entity_poly.pdbx_seq_one_letter_code
_entity_poly.pdbx_strand_id
1 'polypeptide(L)' 'MTYLIDTCVMSEFVKKAPNPQVSQWFNQQPIEQLFLSSITIAEIKKGI' A
#
# COMPACT_ATOMS: atom_id res chain seq x y z
N MET A 1 10.68 -12.35 -2.32
CA MET A 1 11.15 -11.02 -2.80
C MET A 1 10.62 -9.98 -1.83
N THR A 2 11.31 -8.88 -1.57
CA THR A 2 10.81 -7.81 -0.69
C THR A 2 10.26 -6.65 -1.51
N TYR A 3 9.22 -5.98 -1.01
CA TYR A 3 8.52 -4.89 -1.69
C TYR A 3 8.49 -3.64 -0.82
N LEU A 4 8.83 -2.49 -1.42
CA LEU A 4 8.59 -1.18 -0.81
C LEU A 4 7.28 -0.64 -1.40
N ILE A 5 6.29 -0.42 -0.53
CA ILE A 5 4.95 -0.02 -0.94
C ILE A 5 4.86 1.50 -0.98
N ASP A 6 4.36 2.01 -2.09
CA ASP A 6 4.14 3.42 -2.32
C ASP A 6 2.76 3.88 -1.81
N THR A 7 2.61 5.19 -1.62
CA THR A 7 1.38 5.82 -1.13
C THR A 7 0.21 5.55 -2.06
N CYS A 8 0.42 5.57 -3.38
CA CYS A 8 -0.66 5.30 -4.36
C CYS A 8 -1.33 3.94 -4.13
N VAL A 9 -0.54 2.92 -3.77
CA VAL A 9 -1.04 1.56 -3.51
C VAL A 9 -1.77 1.52 -2.16
N MET A 10 -1.22 2.16 -1.13
CA MET A 10 -1.88 2.28 0.17
C MET A 10 -3.22 3.04 0.08
N SER A 11 -3.28 4.05 -0.78
CA SER A 11 -4.49 4.84 -1.01
C SER A 11 -5.61 4.05 -1.69
N GLU A 12 -5.35 2.88 -2.29
CA GLU A 12 -6.41 2.00 -2.79
C GLU A 12 -7.33 1.52 -1.65
N PHE A 13 -6.79 1.25 -0.45
CA PHE A 13 -7.57 0.70 0.67
C PHE A 13 -8.62 1.66 1.25
N VAL A 14 -8.55 2.96 0.92
CA VAL A 14 -9.53 3.97 1.35
C VAL A 14 -10.50 4.37 0.24
N LYS A 15 -10.29 3.93 -1.01
CA LYS A 15 -11.16 4.26 -2.13
C LYS A 15 -12.51 3.53 -2.00
N LYS A 16 -13.58 4.19 -2.43
CA LYS A 16 -14.94 3.59 -2.49
C LYS A 16 -15.00 2.39 -3.44
N ALA A 17 -14.20 2.41 -4.50
CA ALA A 17 -14.07 1.35 -5.49
C ALA A 17 -12.58 1.08 -5.74
N PRO A 18 -11.94 0.23 -4.93
CA PRO A 18 -10.52 -0.11 -5.10
C PRO A 18 -10.30 -0.99 -6.34
N ASN A 19 -9.11 -0.92 -6.92
CA ASN A 19 -8.71 -1.86 -7.98
C ASN A 19 -8.58 -3.28 -7.39
N PRO A 20 -9.38 -4.25 -7.86
CA PRO A 20 -9.37 -5.61 -7.31
C PRO A 20 -8.02 -6.31 -7.46
N GLN A 21 -7.22 -5.96 -8.47
CA GLN A 21 -5.90 -6.54 -8.68
C GLN A 21 -4.92 -6.14 -7.57
N VAL A 22 -5.03 -4.93 -7.04
CA VAL A 22 -4.16 -4.44 -5.95
C VAL A 22 -4.47 -5.21 -4.67
N SER A 23 -5.76 -5.33 -4.33
CA SER A 23 -6.19 -6.10 -3.15
C SER A 23 -5.81 -7.58 -3.27
N GLN A 24 -5.98 -8.18 -4.45
CA GLN A 24 -5.60 -9.57 -4.69
C GLN A 24 -4.10 -9.79 -4.55
N TRP A 25 -3.29 -8.89 -5.11
CA TRP A 25 -1.83 -8.97 -4.99
C TRP A 25 -1.38 -8.86 -3.53
N PHE A 26 -1.96 -7.93 -2.76
CA PHE A 26 -1.65 -7.76 -1.34
C PHE A 26 -1.94 -9.01 -0.51
N ASN A 27 -3.09 -9.65 -0.76
CA ASN A 27 -3.49 -10.88 -0.07
C ASN A 27 -2.58 -12.09 -0.37
N GLN A 28 -1.73 -12.00 -1.40
CA GLN A 28 -0.79 -13.05 -1.78
C GLN A 28 0.61 -12.83 -1.18
N GLN A 29 0.91 -11.65 -0.66
CA GLN A 29 2.24 -11.34 -0.14
C GLN A 29 2.35 -11.65 1.36
N PRO A 30 3.44 -12.28 1.82
CA PRO A 30 3.77 -12.35 3.24
C PRO A 30 4.00 -10.95 3.79
N ILE A 31 3.43 -10.63 4.95
CA ILE A 31 3.51 -9.29 5.54
C ILE A 31 4.94 -8.88 5.89
N GLU A 32 5.79 -9.84 6.23
CA GLU A 32 7.20 -9.64 6.55
C GLU A 32 8.03 -9.18 5.34
N GLN A 33 7.46 -9.28 4.14
CA GLN A 33 8.08 -8.86 2.89
C GLN A 33 7.59 -7.49 2.41
N LEU A 34 6.64 -6.85 3.12
CA LEU A 34 6.04 -5.57 2.77
C LEU A 34 6.60 -4.47 3.66
N PHE A 35 7.26 -3.49 3.06
CA PHE A 35 7.88 -2.38 3.75
C PHE A 35 7.24 -1.06 3.33
N LEU A 36 7.25 -0.07 4.23
CA LEU A 36 6.86 1.30 3.95
C LEU A 36 8.06 2.23 4.18
N SER A 37 8.20 3.24 3.33
CA SER A 37 9.18 4.29 3.56
C SER A 37 8.67 5.29 4.60
N SER A 38 9.57 6.01 5.27
CA SER A 38 9.17 7.11 6.16
C SER A 38 8.45 8.24 5.41
N ILE A 39 8.72 8.40 4.11
CA ILE A 39 8.02 9.36 3.24
C ILE A 39 6.57 8.95 3.02
N THR A 40 6.34 7.68 2.68
CA THR A 40 4.99 7.10 2.54
C THR A 40 4.16 7.29 3.81
N ILE A 41 4.76 7.09 4.98
CA ILE A 41 4.10 7.35 6.27
C ILE A 41 3.76 8.85 6.44
N ALA A 42 4.65 9.75 6.04
CA ALA A 42 4.42 11.19 6.11
C ALA A 42 3.29 11.64 5.17
N GLU A 43 3.22 11.09 3.96
CA GLU A 43 2.17 11.37 2.97
C GLU A 43 0.80 10.91 3.49
N ILE A 44 0.70 9.68 4.01
CA ILE A 44 -0.54 9.16 4.61
C ILE A 44 -1.01 10.05 5.76
N LYS A 45 -0.09 10.49 6.64
CA LYS A 45 -0.44 11.40 7.75
C LYS A 45 -0.91 12.77 7.28
N LYS A 46 -0.39 13.25 6.14
CA LYS A 46 -0.80 14.52 5.54
C LYS A 46 -2.09 14.39 4.73
N GLY A 47 -2.51 13.17 4.38
CA GLY A 47 -3.66 12.90 3.53
C GLY A 47 -3.39 13.23 2.06
N ILE A 48 -2.16 12.99 1.59
CA ILE A 48 -1.78 13.08 0.18
C ILE A 48 -2.25 11.84 -0.58
#